data_AF-A0A938UA68-F1
#
_entry.id   AF-A0A938UA68-F1
#
_cell.length_a   1.000
_cell.length_b   1.000
_cell.length_c   1.000
_cell.angle_alpha   90.00
_cell.angle_beta   90.00
_cell.angle_gamma   90.00
#
_symmetry.space_group_name_H-M   'P 1'
#
loop_
_entity.id
_entity.type
_entity.pdbx_description
1 polymer ?
#
loop_
_entity_poly.entity_id
_entity_poly.type
_entity_poly.pdbx_seq_one_letter_code
_entity_poly.pdbx_strand_id
1 'polypeptide(L)'
;MIVVDSNIVAARNLTSSLTSKAKQVQEKDPVWIVPVLWRYEFQNILATAIKSKQIRPDKASEVWEKVSKALVENECEPSPSKVIDLVGQYGITAYDGQFVAVAMDMGVLFVTEDRELQGKFPGIAISIDEFLKPESTYVVREKKVRYRKEKA
;
A
#
# COMPACT_ATOMS: atom_id res chain seq x y z
N MET A 1 -0.28 -0.68 -10.29
CA MET A 1 0.22 0.48 -9.55
C MET A 1 -0.60 0.65 -8.29
N ILE A 2 0.07 0.78 -7.14
CA ILE A 2 -0.55 0.88 -5.81
C ILE A 2 0.20 1.88 -4.93
N VAL A 3 -0.49 2.48 -3.96
CA VAL A 3 0.17 3.20 -2.85
C VAL A 3 0.54 2.20 -1.76
N VAL A 4 1.74 2.31 -1.20
CA VAL A 4 2.25 1.37 -0.19
C VAL A 4 2.75 2.11 1.04
N ASP A 5 2.34 1.66 2.22
CA ASP A 5 2.79 2.19 3.51
C ASP A 5 4.31 2.02 3.71
N SER A 6 4.96 3.01 4.33
CA SER A 6 6.39 2.98 4.69
C SER A 6 6.78 1.72 5.47
N ASN A 7 5.89 1.19 6.30
CA ASN A 7 6.11 -0.05 7.05
C ASN A 7 6.21 -1.27 6.15
N ILE A 8 5.48 -1.31 5.03
CA ILE A 8 5.55 -2.40 4.05
C ILE A 8 6.81 -2.26 3.20
N VAL A 9 7.18 -1.02 2.84
CA VAL A 9 8.48 -0.72 2.22
C VAL A 9 9.63 -1.23 3.11
N ALA A 10 9.54 -0.99 4.41
CA ALA A 10 10.50 -1.51 5.38
C ALA A 10 10.47 -3.02 5.52
N ALA A 11 9.28 -3.62 5.67
CA ALA A 11 9.13 -5.08 5.79
C ALA A 11 9.74 -5.83 4.62
N ARG A 12 9.69 -5.24 3.43
CA ARG A 12 10.29 -5.80 2.21
C ARG A 12 11.82 -5.77 2.21
N ASN A 13 12.41 -4.70 2.73
CA ASN A 13 13.84 -4.41 2.61
C ASN A 13 14.64 -4.74 3.87
N LEU A 14 13.97 -4.91 5.00
CA LEU A 14 14.51 -5.35 6.28
C LEU A 14 13.94 -6.73 6.64
N THR A 15 14.66 -7.50 7.44
CA THR A 15 14.16 -8.78 7.94
C THR A 15 13.02 -8.54 8.93
N SER A 16 11.81 -8.98 8.58
CA SER A 16 10.62 -8.89 9.43
C SER A 16 9.72 -10.11 9.22
N SER A 17 8.71 -10.28 10.09
CA SER A 17 7.68 -11.30 9.91
C SER A 17 6.88 -11.13 8.62
N LEU A 18 6.79 -9.91 8.08
CA LEU A 18 6.04 -9.58 6.88
C LEU A 18 6.87 -9.65 5.59
N THR A 19 8.19 -9.92 5.64
CA THR A 19 9.06 -9.90 4.46
C THR A 19 8.57 -10.79 3.32
N SER A 20 8.04 -11.98 3.62
CA SER A 20 7.50 -12.87 2.59
C SER A 20 6.25 -12.29 1.91
N LYS A 21 5.34 -11.72 2.69
CA LYS A 21 4.11 -11.11 2.16
C LYS A 21 4.43 -9.83 1.37
N ALA A 22 5.33 -8.97 1.88
CA ALA A 22 5.73 -7.75 1.19
C ALA A 22 6.47 -8.02 -0.14
N LYS A 23 7.18 -9.15 -0.26
CA LYS A 23 7.72 -9.63 -1.55
C LYS A 23 6.60 -9.98 -2.52
N GLN A 24 5.60 -10.74 -2.07
CA GLN A 24 4.44 -11.10 -2.89
C GLN A 24 3.64 -9.88 -3.33
N VAL A 25 3.54 -8.83 -2.49
CA VAL A 25 2.92 -7.56 -2.88
C VAL A 25 3.66 -6.94 -4.07
N GLN A 26 5.00 -6.90 -4.03
CA GLN A 26 5.79 -6.37 -5.14
C GLN A 26 5.68 -7.24 -6.40
N GLU A 27 5.64 -8.57 -6.23
CA GLU A 27 5.50 -9.50 -7.35
C GLU A 27 4.13 -9.36 -8.03
N LYS A 28 3.07 -9.14 -7.23
CA LYS A 28 1.71 -8.89 -7.74
C LYS A 28 1.61 -7.54 -8.42
N ASP A 29 2.21 -6.50 -7.84
CA ASP A 29 2.22 -5.16 -8.41
C ASP A 29 3.54 -4.44 -8.12
N PRO A 30 4.44 -4.32 -9.11
CA PRO A 30 5.79 -3.80 -8.90
C PRO A 30 5.85 -2.28 -8.82
N VAL A 31 4.79 -1.57 -9.22
CA VAL A 31 4.77 -0.11 -9.28
C VAL A 31 4.20 0.45 -7.97
N TRP A 32 5.09 0.80 -7.06
CA TRP A 32 4.76 1.34 -5.74
C TRP A 32 4.88 2.85 -5.73
N ILE A 33 3.78 3.52 -5.40
CA ILE A 33 3.68 4.96 -5.21
C ILE A 33 3.74 5.27 -3.72
N VAL A 34 4.42 6.36 -3.37
CA VAL A 34 4.57 6.80 -1.99
C VAL A 34 4.47 8.33 -1.88
N PRO A 35 3.87 8.89 -0.82
CA PRO A 35 3.99 10.32 -0.54
C PRO A 35 5.40 10.68 -0.14
N VAL A 36 5.91 11.88 -0.45
CA VAL A 36 7.30 12.30 -0.11
C VAL A 36 7.65 12.09 1.37
N LEU A 37 6.64 12.16 2.25
CA LEU A 37 6.72 11.80 3.66
C LEU A 37 7.40 10.45 3.94
N TRP A 38 7.30 9.48 3.04
CA TRP A 38 7.90 8.14 3.18
C TRP A 38 9.38 8.20 3.53
N ARG A 39 10.10 9.23 3.04
CA ARG A 39 11.52 9.44 3.32
C ARG A 39 11.78 9.54 4.82
N TYR A 40 11.00 10.36 5.51
CA TYR A 40 11.16 10.62 6.94
C TYR A 40 10.69 9.44 7.78
N GLU A 41 9.59 8.80 7.41
CA GLU A 41 9.10 7.60 8.09
C GLU A 41 10.09 6.44 7.95
N PHE A 42 10.60 6.20 6.74
CA PHE A 42 11.56 5.14 6.50
C PHE A 42 12.90 5.41 7.21
N GLN A 43 13.38 6.66 7.23
CA GLN A 43 14.53 7.05 8.04
C GLN A 43 14.30 6.81 9.53
N ASN A 44 13.11 7.09 10.05
CA ASN A 44 12.79 6.84 11.45
C ASN A 44 12.75 5.33 11.77
N ILE A 45 12.26 4.50 10.83
CA ILE A 45 12.32 3.04 10.94
C ILE A 45 13.79 2.56 10.99
N LEU A 46 14.64 3.04 10.07
CA LEU A 46 16.06 2.72 10.06
C LEU A 46 16.76 3.19 11.35
N ALA A 47 16.47 4.40 11.81
CA ALA A 47 17.01 4.95 13.06
C ALA A 47 16.62 4.08 14.27
N THR A 48 15.37 3.60 14.30
CA THR A 48 14.88 2.69 15.34
C THR A 48 15.63 1.36 15.30
N ALA A 49 15.83 0.79 14.12
CA ALA A 49 16.58 -0.46 13.93
C ALA A 49 18.07 -0.33 14.31
N ILE A 50 18.68 0.85 14.08
CA ILE A 50 20.04 1.16 14.54
C ILE A 50 20.08 1.24 16.08
N LYS A 51 19.17 1.99 16.69
CA LYS A 51 19.10 2.17 18.16
C LYS A 51 18.88 0.84 18.88
N SER A 52 18.11 -0.07 18.28
CA SER A 52 17.89 -1.43 18.79
C SER A 52 19.00 -2.42 18.44
N LYS A 53 20.07 -1.97 17.76
CA LYS A 53 21.22 -2.78 17.31
C LYS A 53 20.84 -3.94 16.37
N GLN A 54 19.69 -3.86 15.71
CA GLN A 54 19.26 -4.85 14.72
C GLN A 54 20.02 -4.69 13.39
N ILE A 55 20.39 -3.46 13.05
CA ILE A 55 21.21 -3.14 11.88
C ILE A 55 22.32 -2.17 12.26
N ARG A 56 23.45 -2.24 11.54
CA ARG A 56 24.53 -1.27 11.68
C ARG A 56 24.25 -0.02 10.81
N PRO A 57 24.80 1.16 11.17
CA PRO A 57 24.58 2.40 10.40
C PRO A 57 25.02 2.35 8.93
N ASP A 58 26.13 1.68 8.64
CA ASP A 58 26.60 1.41 7.27
C ASP A 58 25.56 0.61 6.49
N LYS A 59 25.04 -0.46 7.09
CA LYS A 59 23.99 -1.27 6.46
C LYS A 59 22.68 -0.50 6.25
N ALA A 60 22.30 0.34 7.21
CA ALA A 60 21.12 1.19 7.09
C ALA A 60 21.24 2.16 5.91
N SER A 61 22.43 2.73 5.71
CA SER A 61 22.73 3.65 4.60
C SER A 61 22.65 2.92 3.24
N GLU A 62 23.20 1.72 3.13
CA GLU A 62 23.05 0.88 1.92
C GLU A 62 21.58 0.59 1.58
N VAL A 63 20.79 0.25 2.61
CA VAL A 63 19.35 -0.02 2.44
C VAL A 63 18.62 1.24 1.99
N TRP A 64 18.90 2.39 2.60
CA TRP A 64 18.35 3.68 2.18
C TRP A 64 18.65 3.99 0.72
N GLU A 65 19.91 3.88 0.29
CA GLU A 65 20.29 4.16 -1.10
C GLU A 65 19.58 3.24 -2.09
N LYS A 66 19.47 1.95 -1.77
CA LYS A 66 18.77 0.98 -2.62
C LYS A 66 17.29 1.32 -2.76
N VAL A 67 16.62 1.59 -1.64
CA VAL A 67 15.17 1.84 -1.62
C VAL A 67 14.82 3.18 -2.25
N SER A 68 15.58 4.24 -1.94
CA SER A 68 15.36 5.57 -2.53
C SER A 68 15.51 5.58 -4.04
N LYS A 69 16.54 4.90 -4.59
CA LYS A 69 16.68 4.75 -6.05
C LYS A 69 15.48 4.08 -6.71
N ALA A 70 14.79 3.17 -6.01
CA ALA A 70 13.64 2.46 -6.55
C ALA A 70 12.32 3.24 -6.42
N LEU A 71 12.21 4.17 -5.48
CA LEU A 71 10.96 4.87 -5.17
C LEU A 71 10.94 6.35 -5.58
N VAL A 72 12.08 7.00 -5.79
CA VAL A 72 12.15 8.45 -6.04
C VAL A 72 11.35 8.88 -7.27
N GLU A 73 11.28 8.05 -8.31
CA GLU A 73 10.50 8.34 -9.52
C GLU A 73 8.98 8.17 -9.32
N ASN A 74 8.57 7.53 -8.22
CA ASN A 74 7.19 7.23 -7.87
C ASN A 74 6.71 8.02 -6.64
N GLU A 75 7.42 9.08 -6.29
CA GLU A 75 7.00 10.00 -5.23
C GLU A 75 5.89 10.93 -5.70
N CYS A 76 4.90 11.15 -4.85
CA CYS A 76 3.82 12.10 -5.13
C CYS A 76 3.57 13.01 -3.93
N GLU A 77 3.52 14.31 -4.13
CA GLU A 77 3.13 15.25 -3.06
C GLU A 77 1.61 15.48 -3.14
N PRO A 78 0.82 15.07 -2.14
CA PRO A 78 -0.62 15.33 -2.13
C PRO A 78 -0.90 16.81 -1.89
N SER A 79 -2.10 17.27 -2.29
CA SER A 79 -2.56 18.62 -1.95
C SER A 79 -2.67 18.79 -0.43
N PRO A 80 -2.03 19.80 0.20
CA PRO A 80 -2.15 20.05 1.63
C PRO A 80 -3.60 20.28 2.07
N SER A 81 -4.40 20.96 1.25
CA SER A 81 -5.84 21.18 1.54
C SER A 81 -6.59 19.86 1.61
N LYS A 82 -6.33 18.93 0.70
CA LYS A 82 -6.95 17.60 0.70
C LYS A 82 -6.57 16.79 1.95
N VAL A 83 -5.30 16.85 2.35
CA VAL A 83 -4.84 16.19 3.59
C VAL A 83 -5.55 16.77 4.81
N ILE A 84 -5.65 18.09 4.92
CA ILE A 84 -6.37 18.77 6.03
C ILE A 84 -7.86 18.39 6.04
N ASP A 85 -8.51 18.35 4.88
CA ASP A 85 -9.91 17.94 4.76
C ASP A 85 -10.12 16.49 5.23
N LEU A 86 -9.23 15.58 4.82
CA LEU A 86 -9.28 14.17 5.26
C LEU A 86 -9.08 14.03 6.78
N VAL A 87 -8.16 14.79 7.37
CA VAL A 87 -7.96 14.84 8.83
C VAL A 87 -9.23 15.30 9.53
N GLY A 88 -9.87 16.38 9.05
CA GLY A 88 -11.09 16.92 9.65
C GLY A 88 -12.30 15.99 9.52
N GLN A 89 -12.44 15.31 8.38
CA GLN A 89 -13.59 14.44 8.10
C GLN A 89 -13.46 13.06 8.76
N TYR A 90 -12.26 12.49 8.78
CA TYR A 90 -12.04 11.10 9.20
C TYR A 90 -11.28 10.97 10.51
N GLY A 91 -10.78 12.07 11.10
CA GLY A 91 -10.04 12.04 12.36
C GLY A 91 -8.77 11.19 12.30
N ILE A 92 -8.09 11.15 11.15
CA ILE A 92 -6.80 10.47 10.96
C ILE A 92 -5.66 11.46 11.19
N THR A 93 -4.42 10.96 11.31
CA THR A 93 -3.26 11.85 11.36
C THR A 93 -2.98 12.46 9.98
N ALA A 94 -2.29 13.60 9.94
CA ALA A 94 -1.85 14.19 8.68
C ALA A 94 -0.88 13.27 7.92
N TYR A 95 -0.15 12.41 8.63
CA TYR A 95 0.75 11.42 8.03
C TYR A 95 -0.04 10.38 7.23
N ASP A 96 -1.03 9.74 7.87
CA ASP A 96 -1.93 8.79 7.19
C ASP A 96 -2.71 9.46 6.07
N GLY A 97 -3.14 10.71 6.29
CA GLY A 97 -3.84 11.52 5.31
C GLY A 97 -3.04 11.74 4.03
N GLN A 98 -1.70 11.79 4.09
CA GLN A 98 -0.88 11.89 2.88
C GLN A 98 -1.02 10.66 1.99
N PHE A 99 -0.92 9.45 2.56
CA PHE A 99 -1.04 8.21 1.80
C PHE A 99 -2.44 8.06 1.20
N VAL A 100 -3.47 8.32 2.00
CA VAL A 100 -4.87 8.26 1.53
C VAL A 100 -5.11 9.29 0.42
N ALA A 101 -4.63 10.52 0.57
CA ALA A 101 -4.78 11.56 -0.43
C ALA A 101 -4.17 11.15 -1.77
N VAL A 102 -2.92 10.65 -1.78
CA VAL A 102 -2.24 10.16 -2.98
C VAL A 102 -3.01 9.01 -3.62
N ALA A 103 -3.45 8.03 -2.83
CA ALA A 103 -4.20 6.89 -3.34
C ALA A 103 -5.52 7.32 -4.01
N MET A 104 -6.24 8.24 -3.38
CA MET A 104 -7.47 8.80 -3.93
C MET A 104 -7.23 9.67 -5.17
N ASP A 105 -6.15 10.46 -5.23
CA ASP A 105 -5.83 11.29 -6.39
C ASP A 105 -5.46 10.44 -7.61
N MET A 106 -4.77 9.32 -7.39
CA MET A 106 -4.40 8.38 -8.46
C MET A 106 -5.48 7.35 -8.79
N GLY A 107 -6.53 7.23 -7.96
CA GLY A 107 -7.56 6.21 -8.12
C GLY A 107 -7.02 4.78 -7.96
N VAL A 108 -6.03 4.57 -7.09
CA VAL A 108 -5.40 3.27 -6.83
C VAL A 108 -5.60 2.82 -5.39
N LEU A 109 -5.38 1.54 -5.13
CA LEU A 109 -5.44 0.96 -3.79
C LEU A 109 -4.25 1.42 -2.93
N PHE A 110 -4.51 1.65 -1.65
CA PHE A 110 -3.52 1.88 -0.61
C PHE A 110 -3.36 0.60 0.21
N VAL A 111 -2.20 -0.04 0.11
CA VAL A 111 -1.88 -1.23 0.91
C VAL A 111 -1.24 -0.79 2.21
N THR A 112 -1.89 -1.09 3.33
CA THR A 112 -1.43 -0.81 4.70
C THR A 112 -1.94 -1.89 5.66
N GLU A 113 -1.19 -2.16 6.72
CA GLU A 113 -1.64 -3.05 7.81
C GLU A 113 -2.34 -2.29 8.95
N ASP A 114 -2.55 -0.97 8.80
CA ASP A 114 -3.34 -0.17 9.73
C ASP A 114 -4.84 -0.50 9.61
N ARG A 115 -5.39 -1.12 10.64
CA ARG A 115 -6.80 -1.54 10.70
C ARG A 115 -7.77 -0.36 10.83
N GLU A 116 -7.35 0.74 11.43
CA GLU A 116 -8.17 1.94 11.54
C GLU A 116 -8.35 2.57 10.16
N LEU A 117 -7.28 2.67 9.38
CA LEU A 117 -7.34 3.17 7.99
C LEU A 117 -8.15 2.25 7.09
N GLN A 118 -7.96 0.93 7.19
CA GLN A 118 -8.80 -0.06 6.48
C GLN A 118 -10.28 0.10 6.80
N GLY A 119 -10.63 0.37 8.06
CA GLY A 119 -12.00 0.59 8.49
C GLY A 119 -12.59 1.92 8.01
N LYS A 120 -11.81 3.00 8.02
CA LYS A 120 -12.23 4.34 7.57
C LYS A 120 -12.33 4.47 6.06
N PHE A 121 -11.54 3.69 5.31
CA PHE A 121 -11.44 3.79 3.85
C PHE A 121 -11.56 2.41 3.15
N PRO A 122 -12.66 1.65 3.31
CA PRO A 122 -12.77 0.25 2.88
C PRO A 122 -12.68 0.01 1.36
N GLY A 123 -12.76 1.06 0.53
CA GLY A 123 -12.56 0.98 -0.93
C GLY A 123 -11.20 1.50 -1.41
N ILE A 124 -10.37 2.01 -0.51
CA ILE A 124 -9.04 2.58 -0.82
C ILE A 124 -7.98 1.85 -0.02
N ALA A 125 -8.09 1.80 1.32
CA ALA A 125 -7.13 1.16 2.21
C ALA A 125 -7.46 -0.31 2.41
N ILE A 126 -6.51 -1.20 2.08
CA ILE A 126 -6.67 -2.65 2.20
C ILE A 126 -5.43 -3.29 2.83
N SER A 127 -5.62 -4.43 3.49
CA SER A 127 -4.52 -5.21 4.04
C SER A 127 -3.71 -5.91 2.94
N ILE A 128 -2.50 -6.35 3.28
CA ILE A 128 -1.70 -7.19 2.40
C ILE A 128 -2.44 -8.48 2.05
N ASP A 129 -3.11 -9.10 3.03
CA ASP A 129 -3.83 -10.35 2.81
C ASP A 129 -5.02 -10.16 1.85
N GLU A 130 -5.75 -9.05 1.96
CA GLU A 130 -6.81 -8.72 1.00
C GLU A 130 -6.22 -8.43 -0.38
N PHE A 131 -5.16 -7.63 -0.45
CA PHE A 131 -4.49 -7.31 -1.70
C PHE A 131 -3.96 -8.55 -2.40
N LEU A 132 -3.48 -9.57 -1.68
CA LEU A 132 -2.94 -10.80 -2.27
C LEU A 132 -4.00 -11.84 -2.62
N LYS A 133 -5.27 -11.66 -2.26
CA LYS A 133 -6.32 -12.58 -2.68
C LYS A 133 -6.37 -12.66 -4.22
N PRO A 134 -6.61 -13.85 -4.79
CA PRO A 134 -6.88 -13.98 -6.20
C PRO A 134 -8.18 -13.22 -6.52
N GLU A 135 -8.19 -12.51 -7.64
CA GLU A 135 -9.42 -11.87 -8.11
C GLU A 135 -10.49 -12.94 -8.27
N SER A 136 -11.64 -12.75 -7.62
CA SER A 136 -12.78 -13.65 -7.76
C SER A 136 -13.26 -13.56 -9.20
N THR A 137 -12.90 -14.54 -10.04
CA THR A 137 -13.50 -14.70 -11.37
C THR A 137 -14.99 -14.98 -11.18
N TYR A 138 -15.82 -13.95 -11.34
CA TYR A 138 -17.25 -14.13 -11.54
C TYR A 138 -17.46 -14.86 -12.86
N VAL A 139 -17.59 -16.19 -12.80
CA VAL A 139 -18.09 -16.95 -13.95
C VAL A 139 -19.57 -16.63 -14.09
N VAL A 140 -19.91 -15.74 -15.02
CA VAL A 140 -21.29 -15.52 -15.47
C VAL A 140 -21.78 -16.84 -16.08
N ARG A 141 -22.50 -17.64 -15.29
CA ARG A 141 -23.22 -18.82 -15.80
C ARG A 141 -24.48 -18.33 -16.51
N GLU A 142 -24.41 -18.16 -17.83
CA GLU A 142 -25.63 -18.01 -18.63
C GLU A 142 -26.53 -19.23 -18.43
N LYS A 143 -27.76 -19.00 -17.97
CA LYS A 143 -28.80 -20.04 -17.92
C LYS A 143 -29.14 -20.43 -19.36
N LYS A 144 -28.87 -21.69 -19.74
CA LYS A 144 -29.36 -22.27 -21.00
C LYS A 144 -30.89 -22.13 -21.08
N VAL A 145 -31.37 -21.27 -21.98
CA VAL A 145 -32.78 -21.19 -22.36
C VAL A 145 -33.14 -22.48 -23.11
N ARG A 146 -34.00 -23.31 -22.50
CA ARG A 146 -34.59 -24.47 -23.18
C ARG A 146 -35.69 -23.99 -24.12
N TYR A 147 -35.42 -23.97 -25.42
CA TYR A 147 -36.47 -23.81 -26.42
C TYR A 147 -37.34 -25.08 -26.47
N ARG A 148 -38.60 -24.94 -26.07
CA ARG A 148 -39.63 -25.97 -26.22
C ARG A 148 -40.12 -25.92 -27.67
N LYS A 149 -39.82 -26.94 -28.47
CA LYS A 149 -40.47 -27.11 -29.78
C LYS A 149 -41.89 -27.66 -29.52
N GLU A 150 -42.90 -26.83 -29.72
CA GLU A 150 -44.26 -27.31 -29.94
C GLU A 150 -44.33 -27.93 -31.34
N LYS A 151 -44.79 -29.18 -31.43
CA LYS A 151 -45.16 -29.83 -32.69
C LYS A 151 -46.67 -29.64 -32.90
N ALA A 152 -47.04 -29.12 -34.07
CA ALA A 152 -48.36 -29.28 -34.66
C ALA A 152 -48.55 -30.72 -35.17
#